data_AF-A0A1F6CIG5-F1
#
_entry.id   AF-A0A1F6CIG5-F1
#
_cell.length_a   1.000
_cell.length_b   1.000
_cell.length_c   1.000
_cell.angle_alpha   90.00
_cell.angle_beta   90.00
_cell.angle_gamma   90.00
#
_symmetry.space_group_name_H-M   'P 1'
#
loop_
_entity.id
_entity.type
_entity.pdbx_description
1 polymer ?
#
loop_
_entity_poly.entity_id
_entity_poly.type
_entity_poly.pdbx_seq_one_letter_code
_entity_poly.pdbx_strand_id
1 'polypeptide(L)'
;MTSKHSVSASFGLRTGASSLSGTITYAGLSHAAIPKATVNLVSSASSHAVLSVTADSTGTYTFNNVPAGTYTVGVSSPSLSTANMVDMTDAVAVLKDTIRDTPFSLIPEACDINQDAFTDLNDAISILRYAIGNVNPNIGAWVFVPQGANPITLAAGGSKTLNFMGYIRGDCSGDWRP
;
A
#
# COMPACT_ATOMS: atom_id res chain seq x y z
N MET A 1 23.78 -58.44 22.63
CA MET A 1 23.85 -57.41 21.58
C MET A 1 22.52 -56.68 21.52
N THR A 2 22.37 -55.59 22.26
CA THR A 2 21.18 -54.72 22.16
C THR A 2 21.62 -53.29 22.42
N SER A 3 22.15 -52.64 21.38
CA SER A 3 22.42 -51.22 21.41
C SER A 3 21.12 -50.47 21.15
N LYS A 4 20.52 -49.91 22.21
CA LYS A 4 19.46 -48.90 22.07
C LYS A 4 20.13 -47.60 21.62
N HIS A 5 20.17 -47.37 20.32
CA HIS A 5 20.47 -46.05 19.77
C HIS A 5 19.25 -45.15 19.97
N SER A 6 19.23 -44.43 21.09
CA SER A 6 18.33 -43.29 21.27
C SER A 6 18.89 -42.12 20.47
N VAL A 7 18.48 -41.99 19.20
CA VAL A 7 18.70 -40.74 18.46
C VAL A 7 17.70 -39.73 18.99
N SER A 8 18.11 -38.91 19.96
CA SER A 8 17.42 -37.65 20.25
C SER A 8 17.69 -36.73 19.08
N ALA A 9 16.79 -36.73 18.09
CA ALA A 9 16.70 -35.61 17.18
C ALA A 9 16.13 -34.44 18.00
N SER A 10 17.03 -33.59 18.50
CA SER A 10 16.66 -32.27 18.98
C SER A 10 16.13 -31.49 17.77
N PHE A 11 14.85 -31.66 17.44
CA PHE A 11 14.13 -30.69 16.62
C PHE A 11 13.95 -29.47 17.51
N GLY A 12 15.02 -28.69 17.64
CA GLY A 12 14.89 -27.34 18.14
C GLY A 12 13.96 -26.63 17.16
N LEU A 13 12.67 -26.56 17.48
CA LEU A 13 11.87 -25.48 16.94
C LEU A 13 12.66 -24.23 17.30
N ARG A 14 13.25 -23.58 16.30
CA ARG A 14 13.55 -22.16 16.43
C ARG A 14 12.19 -21.53 16.65
N THR A 15 11.78 -21.39 17.91
CA THR A 15 10.68 -20.54 18.35
C THR A 15 11.12 -19.08 18.23
N GLY A 16 11.80 -18.74 17.14
CA GLY A 16 12.09 -17.38 16.79
C GLY A 16 10.76 -16.76 16.37
N ALA A 17 10.29 -15.80 17.14
CA ALA A 17 9.18 -15.00 16.71
C ALA A 17 9.66 -14.14 15.53
N SER A 18 8.89 -14.10 14.45
CA SER A 18 9.28 -13.45 13.20
C SER A 18 8.94 -11.96 13.24
N SER A 19 9.46 -11.18 12.31
CA SER A 19 9.11 -9.76 12.19
C SER A 19 8.75 -9.38 10.76
N LEU A 20 7.91 -8.34 10.67
CA LEU A 20 7.60 -7.63 9.43
C LEU A 20 7.77 -6.14 9.68
N SER A 21 8.45 -5.45 8.79
CA SER A 21 8.54 -3.99 8.82
C SER A 21 8.39 -3.42 7.42
N GLY A 22 8.21 -2.10 7.32
CA GLY A 22 8.19 -1.41 6.05
C GLY A 22 7.82 0.05 6.20
N THR A 23 7.79 0.73 5.07
CA THR A 23 7.37 2.13 4.97
C THR A 23 6.12 2.28 4.14
N ILE A 24 5.32 3.30 4.44
CA ILE A 24 4.15 3.72 3.67
C ILE A 24 4.42 5.12 3.14
N THR A 25 4.54 5.26 1.82
CA THR A 25 4.90 6.52 1.15
C THR A 25 3.90 6.86 0.07
N TYR A 26 3.68 8.16 -0.16
CA TYR A 26 2.83 8.65 -1.22
C TYR A 26 3.48 8.44 -2.60
N ALA A 27 2.68 8.05 -3.59
CA ALA A 27 3.09 7.98 -4.99
C ALA A 27 3.33 9.41 -5.51
N GLY A 28 4.29 9.59 -6.41
CA GLY A 28 4.64 10.93 -6.93
C GLY A 28 5.99 11.43 -6.39
N LEU A 29 6.41 12.61 -6.84
CA LEU A 29 7.79 13.09 -6.62
C LEU A 29 8.14 13.29 -5.16
N SER A 30 7.15 13.63 -4.32
CA SER A 30 7.39 13.93 -2.91
C SER A 30 7.86 12.70 -2.12
N HIS A 31 7.44 11.49 -2.53
CA HIS A 31 7.58 10.26 -1.76
C HIS A 31 7.24 10.47 -0.27
N ALA A 32 6.26 11.34 -0.01
CA ALA A 32 5.97 11.82 1.34
C ALA A 32 5.55 10.63 2.22
N ALA A 33 6.04 10.60 3.45
CA ALA A 33 5.61 9.61 4.42
C ALA A 33 4.09 9.73 4.66
N ILE A 34 3.40 8.60 4.74
CA ILE A 34 1.98 8.54 5.09
C ILE A 34 1.87 8.06 6.55
N PRO A 35 1.86 8.97 7.53
CA PRO A 35 1.74 8.60 8.93
C PRO A 35 0.31 8.13 9.26
N LYS A 36 0.15 7.47 10.40
CA LYS A 36 -1.18 7.08 10.94
C LYS A 36 -1.99 6.10 10.08
N ALA A 37 -1.47 5.63 8.96
CA ALA A 37 -2.06 4.53 8.21
C ALA A 37 -1.94 3.22 9.02
N THR A 38 -3.01 2.44 9.06
CA THR A 38 -3.03 1.17 9.82
C THR A 38 -2.78 0.01 8.89
N VAL A 39 -1.75 -0.77 9.20
CA VAL A 39 -1.40 -2.01 8.50
C VAL A 39 -2.02 -3.18 9.23
N ASN A 40 -2.64 -4.09 8.49
CA ASN A 40 -3.32 -5.27 8.99
C ASN A 40 -2.67 -6.53 8.43
N LEU A 41 -2.39 -7.50 9.30
CA LEU A 41 -1.89 -8.83 8.96
C LEU A 41 -3.03 -9.83 9.04
N VAL A 42 -3.45 -10.39 7.91
CA VAL A 42 -4.52 -11.40 7.84
C VAL A 42 -3.91 -12.76 7.58
N SER A 43 -4.12 -13.72 8.47
CA SER A 43 -3.58 -15.08 8.29
C SER A 43 -4.39 -15.82 7.23
N SER A 44 -3.69 -16.42 6.26
CA SER A 44 -4.32 -17.27 5.25
C SER A 44 -4.93 -18.54 5.84
N ALA A 45 -4.54 -18.95 7.05
CA ALA A 45 -5.05 -20.15 7.71
C ALA A 45 -6.38 -19.93 8.46
N SER A 46 -6.65 -18.70 8.91
CA SER A 46 -7.87 -18.38 9.67
C SER A 46 -8.76 -17.33 9.01
N SER A 47 -8.30 -16.67 7.93
CA SER A 47 -8.98 -15.55 7.26
C SER A 47 -9.34 -14.36 8.16
N HIS A 48 -8.78 -14.30 9.38
CA HIS A 48 -8.99 -13.20 10.32
C HIS A 48 -7.72 -12.35 10.43
N ALA A 49 -7.91 -11.05 10.69
CA ALA A 49 -6.81 -10.17 11.09
C ALA A 49 -6.21 -10.70 12.39
N VAL A 50 -4.92 -11.05 12.34
CA VAL A 50 -4.18 -11.59 13.48
C VAL A 50 -3.54 -10.46 14.25
N LEU A 51 -3.08 -9.42 13.57
CA LEU A 51 -2.37 -8.27 14.15
C LEU A 51 -2.64 -7.01 13.32
N SER A 52 -2.63 -5.85 13.99
CA SER A 52 -2.65 -4.53 13.35
C SER A 52 -1.64 -3.60 14.02
N VAL A 53 -1.03 -2.72 13.23
CA VAL A 53 -0.12 -1.67 13.73
C VAL A 53 -0.37 -0.38 12.95
N THR A 54 -0.21 0.76 13.60
CA THR A 54 -0.32 2.08 12.96
C THR A 54 1.08 2.61 12.66
N ALA A 55 1.27 3.12 11.44
CA ALA A 55 2.52 3.72 11.02
C ALA A 55 2.83 5.01 11.80
N ASP A 56 4.10 5.21 12.11
CA ASP A 56 4.59 6.37 12.86
C ASP A 56 4.67 7.64 11.98
N SER A 57 5.23 8.73 12.52
CA SER A 57 5.38 10.01 11.81
C SER A 57 6.29 9.94 10.58
N THR A 58 7.10 8.89 10.46
CA THR A 58 7.96 8.64 9.30
C THR A 58 7.32 7.69 8.29
N GLY A 59 6.07 7.28 8.53
CA GLY A 59 5.39 6.27 7.71
C GLY A 59 5.91 4.85 7.95
N THR A 60 6.73 4.64 8.98
CA THR A 60 7.30 3.32 9.29
C THR A 60 6.32 2.51 10.13
N TYR A 61 6.17 1.23 9.80
CA TYR A 61 5.40 0.28 10.59
C TYR A 61 6.25 -0.95 10.95
N THR A 62 5.97 -1.56 12.09
CA THR A 62 6.70 -2.76 12.54
C THR A 62 5.80 -3.70 13.33
N PHE A 63 5.72 -4.95 12.87
CA PHE A 63 5.19 -6.07 13.62
C PHE A 63 6.35 -6.87 14.21
N ASN A 64 6.36 -6.98 15.53
CA ASN A 64 7.28 -7.84 16.26
C ASN A 64 6.57 -9.12 16.67
N ASN A 65 7.34 -10.19 16.81
CA ASN A 65 6.89 -11.47 17.34
C ASN A 65 5.71 -12.10 16.58
N VAL A 66 5.71 -11.98 15.26
CA VAL A 66 4.70 -12.58 14.39
C VAL A 66 4.95 -14.10 14.33
N PRO A 67 3.92 -14.93 14.55
CA PRO A 67 4.03 -16.37 14.33
C PRO A 67 4.47 -16.70 12.89
N ALA A 68 5.15 -17.83 12.73
CA ALA A 68 5.46 -18.31 11.38
C ALA A 68 4.17 -18.68 10.65
N GLY A 69 4.07 -18.31 9.37
CA GLY A 69 2.86 -18.53 8.58
C GLY A 69 2.82 -17.70 7.30
N THR A 70 1.72 -17.85 6.56
CA THR A 70 1.43 -17.04 5.37
C THR A 70 0.37 -16.01 5.70
N TYR A 71 0.64 -14.77 5.29
CA TYR A 71 -0.19 -13.62 5.62
C TYR A 71 -0.45 -12.76 4.39
N THR A 72 -1.70 -12.31 4.24
CA THR A 72 -2.03 -11.17 3.39
C THR A 72 -1.87 -9.90 4.20
N VAL A 73 -1.18 -8.92 3.65
CA VAL A 73 -0.94 -7.63 4.30
C VAL A 73 -1.75 -6.55 3.59
N GLY A 74 -2.51 -5.77 4.33
CA GLY A 74 -3.31 -4.66 3.78
C GLY A 74 -3.17 -3.40 4.60
N VAL A 75 -3.27 -2.25 3.95
CA VAL A 75 -3.28 -0.93 4.60
C VAL A 75 -4.70 -0.37 4.52
N SER A 76 -5.25 0.05 5.65
CA SER A 76 -6.51 0.78 5.69
C SER A 76 -6.28 2.27 5.58
N SER A 77 -7.26 2.99 5.01
CA SER A 77 -7.22 4.44 4.85
C SER A 77 -6.84 5.15 6.14
N PRO A 78 -5.83 6.03 6.12
CA PRO A 78 -5.49 6.84 7.28
C PRO A 78 -6.59 7.86 7.54
N SER A 79 -6.66 8.38 8.76
CA SER A 79 -7.51 9.54 9.11
C SER A 79 -6.87 10.86 8.64
N LEU A 80 -6.39 10.89 7.41
CA LEU A 80 -5.77 12.05 6.76
C LEU A 80 -6.72 12.61 5.70
N SER A 81 -6.82 13.94 5.66
CA SER A 81 -7.67 14.63 4.71
C SER A 81 -7.21 14.38 3.27
N THR A 82 -8.18 14.16 2.38
CA THR A 82 -7.98 14.16 0.92
C THR A 82 -8.62 15.40 0.26
N ALA A 83 -9.05 16.37 1.06
CA ALA A 83 -9.68 17.59 0.55
C ALA A 83 -8.71 18.40 -0.32
N ASN A 84 -9.21 18.85 -1.48
CA ASN A 84 -8.47 19.64 -2.47
C ASN A 84 -7.28 18.93 -3.12
N MET A 85 -7.12 17.62 -2.93
CA MET A 85 -6.06 16.84 -3.59
C MET A 85 -6.43 16.43 -5.02
N VAL A 86 -7.68 16.67 -5.42
CA VAL A 86 -8.14 16.42 -6.79
C VAL A 86 -8.71 17.71 -7.34
N ASP A 87 -8.01 18.30 -8.31
CA ASP A 87 -8.36 19.57 -8.92
C ASP A 87 -8.14 19.58 -10.46
N MET A 88 -8.22 20.76 -11.07
CA MET A 88 -8.08 20.89 -12.53
C MET A 88 -6.67 20.55 -13.03
N THR A 89 -5.64 20.70 -12.21
CA THR A 89 -4.24 20.36 -12.51
C THR A 89 -4.11 18.87 -12.81
N ASP A 90 -4.87 18.02 -12.11
CA ASP A 90 -4.88 16.58 -12.33
C ASP A 90 -5.46 16.22 -13.69
N ALA A 91 -6.57 16.87 -14.08
CA ALA A 91 -7.12 16.69 -15.41
C ALA A 91 -6.14 17.17 -16.50
N VAL A 92 -5.45 18.29 -16.28
CA VAL A 92 -4.42 18.77 -17.20
C VAL A 92 -3.26 17.79 -17.31
N ALA A 93 -2.86 17.12 -16.22
CA ALA A 93 -1.81 16.10 -16.24
C ALA A 93 -2.18 14.94 -17.17
N VAL A 94 -3.41 14.42 -17.07
CA VAL A 94 -3.92 13.36 -17.97
C VAL A 94 -4.00 13.81 -19.42
N LEU A 95 -4.49 15.03 -19.68
CA LEU A 95 -4.59 15.58 -21.04
C LEU A 95 -3.23 15.71 -21.72
N LYS A 96 -2.20 16.14 -20.97
CA LYS A 96 -0.83 16.25 -21.47
C LYS A 96 -0.21 14.89 -21.75
N ASP A 97 -0.47 13.91 -20.89
CA ASP A 97 -0.03 12.53 -21.11
C ASP A 97 -0.65 11.94 -22.38
N THR A 98 -1.95 12.17 -22.59
CA THR A 98 -2.68 11.72 -23.79
C THR A 98 -2.03 12.20 -25.09
N ILE A 99 -1.52 13.44 -25.12
CA ILE A 99 -0.85 14.02 -26.31
C ILE A 99 0.68 13.82 -26.31
N ARG A 100 1.23 13.08 -25.34
CA ARG A 100 2.67 12.80 -25.16
C ARG A 100 3.53 14.05 -24.97
N ASP A 101 2.99 15.07 -24.28
CA ASP A 101 3.65 16.34 -23.99
C ASP A 101 4.00 16.45 -22.49
N THR A 102 4.91 15.60 -21.98
CA THR A 102 5.07 15.41 -20.53
C THR A 102 6.44 15.81 -19.96
N PRO A 103 6.54 17.02 -19.37
CA PRO A 103 7.54 17.33 -18.35
C PRO A 103 7.04 17.14 -16.90
N PHE A 104 5.81 16.65 -16.70
CA PHE A 104 5.22 16.44 -15.37
C PHE A 104 5.38 14.99 -14.88
N SER A 105 5.52 14.83 -13.56
CA SER A 105 5.38 13.52 -12.93
C SER A 105 3.91 13.19 -12.82
N LEU A 106 3.48 12.18 -13.56
CA LEU A 106 2.14 11.60 -13.48
C LEU A 106 2.17 10.40 -12.54
N ILE A 107 1.07 10.16 -11.82
CA ILE A 107 0.81 8.87 -11.16
C ILE A 107 -0.28 8.15 -11.98
N PRO A 108 0.09 7.31 -12.97
CA PRO A 108 -0.89 6.66 -13.85
C PRO A 108 -1.97 5.89 -13.06
N GLU A 109 -1.58 5.22 -11.98
CA GLU A 109 -2.49 4.43 -11.15
C GLU A 109 -3.51 5.27 -10.38
N ALA A 110 -3.21 6.54 -10.11
CA ALA A 110 -4.14 7.49 -9.52
C ALA A 110 -5.09 8.09 -10.57
N CYS A 111 -4.67 8.08 -11.83
CA CYS A 111 -5.38 8.69 -12.95
C CYS A 111 -6.42 7.81 -13.61
N ASP A 112 -6.30 6.48 -13.52
CA ASP A 112 -7.31 5.56 -14.03
C ASP A 112 -8.57 5.58 -13.12
N ILE A 113 -9.52 6.48 -13.45
CA ILE A 113 -10.73 6.73 -12.66
C ILE A 113 -11.81 5.70 -12.97
N ASN A 114 -11.91 5.29 -14.24
CA ASN A 114 -12.92 4.34 -14.70
C ASN A 114 -12.47 2.87 -14.55
N GLN A 115 -11.21 2.63 -14.16
CA GLN A 115 -10.60 1.33 -13.90
C GLN A 115 -10.50 0.43 -15.14
N ASP A 116 -10.25 1.01 -16.32
CA ASP A 116 -10.08 0.26 -17.56
C ASP A 116 -8.61 -0.06 -17.89
N ALA A 117 -7.69 0.27 -16.98
CA ALA A 117 -6.24 0.12 -17.08
C ALA A 117 -5.57 1.04 -18.09
N PHE A 118 -6.27 2.07 -18.57
CA PHE A 118 -5.70 3.14 -19.38
C PHE A 118 -5.82 4.48 -18.66
N THR A 119 -4.92 5.40 -18.97
CA THR A 119 -5.02 6.80 -18.56
C THR A 119 -5.34 7.59 -19.82
N ASP A 120 -6.59 8.02 -19.96
CA ASP A 120 -7.07 8.63 -21.20
C ASP A 120 -8.05 9.79 -20.99
N LEU A 121 -8.67 10.25 -22.09
CA LEU A 121 -9.60 11.37 -22.06
C LEU A 121 -10.81 11.15 -21.15
N ASN A 122 -11.26 9.90 -20.96
CA ASN A 122 -12.38 9.58 -20.08
C ASN A 122 -12.05 9.86 -18.62
N ASP A 123 -10.80 9.67 -18.23
CA ASP A 123 -10.31 9.99 -16.89
C ASP A 123 -10.22 11.49 -16.69
N ALA A 124 -9.61 12.20 -17.64
CA ALA A 124 -9.53 13.66 -17.60
C ALA A 124 -10.92 14.31 -17.47
N ILE A 125 -11.91 13.82 -18.23
CA ILE A 125 -13.30 14.27 -18.15
C ILE A 125 -13.90 13.97 -16.76
N SER A 126 -13.60 12.81 -16.18
CA SER A 126 -14.08 12.43 -14.86
C SER A 126 -13.54 13.35 -13.77
N ILE A 127 -12.26 13.71 -13.85
CA ILE A 127 -11.61 14.67 -12.94
C ILE A 127 -12.18 16.07 -13.14
N LEU A 128 -12.35 16.55 -14.38
CA LEU A 128 -12.95 17.86 -14.66
C LEU A 128 -14.36 17.99 -14.08
N ARG A 129 -15.18 16.95 -14.23
CA ARG A 129 -16.52 16.91 -13.65
C ARG A 129 -16.46 16.99 -12.12
N TYR A 130 -15.53 16.28 -11.52
CA TYR A 130 -15.33 16.30 -10.07
C TYR A 130 -14.90 17.68 -9.57
N ALA A 131 -13.93 18.31 -10.24
CA ALA A 131 -13.40 19.62 -9.88
C ALA A 131 -14.46 20.74 -9.88
N ILE A 132 -15.53 20.60 -10.69
CA ILE A 132 -16.66 21.55 -10.71
C ILE A 132 -17.82 21.15 -9.77
N GLY A 133 -17.62 20.16 -8.89
CA GLY A 133 -18.56 19.78 -7.84
C GLY A 133 -19.46 18.60 -8.16
N ASN A 134 -19.25 17.87 -9.27
CA ASN A 134 -19.97 16.60 -9.48
C ASN A 134 -19.38 15.50 -8.61
N VAL A 135 -20.24 14.69 -7.99
CA VAL A 135 -19.79 13.56 -7.18
C VAL A 135 -19.38 12.40 -8.08
N ASN A 136 -18.18 11.87 -7.83
CA ASN A 136 -17.73 10.60 -8.39
C ASN A 136 -17.23 9.72 -7.24
N PRO A 137 -17.85 8.55 -6.97
CA PRO A 137 -17.45 7.67 -5.87
C PRO A 137 -16.06 7.05 -6.07
N ASN A 138 -15.54 7.09 -7.30
CA ASN A 138 -14.20 6.65 -7.64
C ASN A 138 -13.17 7.78 -7.51
N ILE A 139 -13.44 8.90 -6.86
CA ILE A 139 -12.45 9.98 -6.70
C ILE A 139 -12.32 10.34 -5.22
N GLY A 140 -11.08 10.65 -4.79
CA GLY A 140 -10.77 11.10 -3.43
C GLY A 140 -10.53 9.98 -2.42
N ALA A 141 -10.52 8.73 -2.87
CA ALA A 141 -10.25 7.56 -2.03
C ALA A 141 -8.75 7.23 -1.98
N TRP A 142 -8.25 6.93 -0.78
CA TRP A 142 -6.93 6.33 -0.59
C TRP A 142 -6.87 4.93 -1.17
N VAL A 143 -5.81 4.65 -1.94
CA VAL A 143 -5.47 3.33 -2.45
C VAL A 143 -4.03 3.01 -2.04
N PHE A 144 -3.78 1.77 -1.61
CA PHE A 144 -2.45 1.32 -1.20
C PHE A 144 -2.05 0.07 -1.98
N VAL A 145 -0.87 0.12 -2.58
CA VAL A 145 -0.32 -0.95 -3.40
C VAL A 145 0.93 -1.51 -2.72
N PRO A 146 1.00 -2.83 -2.43
CA PRO A 146 2.20 -3.45 -1.88
C PRO A 146 3.33 -3.39 -2.90
N GLN A 147 4.52 -2.95 -2.46
CA GLN A 147 5.75 -2.89 -3.24
C GLN A 147 6.56 -4.17 -3.05
N GLY A 148 5.92 -5.32 -3.27
CA GLY A 148 6.51 -6.63 -3.06
C GLY A 148 5.46 -7.75 -3.07
N ALA A 149 5.93 -8.98 -2.87
CA ALA A 149 5.04 -10.14 -2.82
C ALA A 149 4.00 -9.98 -1.71
N ASN A 150 2.73 -10.18 -2.06
CA ASN A 150 1.62 -10.20 -1.13
C ASN A 150 0.60 -11.25 -1.66
N PRO A 151 0.38 -12.37 -0.97
CA PRO A 151 0.75 -12.67 0.42
C PRO A 151 2.25 -12.91 0.65
N ILE A 152 2.68 -12.74 1.91
CA ILE A 152 4.04 -13.03 2.38
C ILE A 152 4.08 -14.32 3.21
N THR A 153 5.22 -15.02 3.20
CA THR A 153 5.49 -16.13 4.12
C THR A 153 6.57 -15.74 5.13
N LEU A 154 6.24 -15.79 6.42
CA LEU A 154 7.18 -15.59 7.52
C LEU A 154 7.64 -16.96 8.04
N ALA A 155 8.91 -17.27 7.83
CA ALA A 155 9.55 -18.44 8.45
C ALA A 155 9.88 -18.13 9.91
N ALA A 156 9.96 -19.14 10.78
CA ALA A 156 10.25 -18.95 12.19
C ALA A 156 11.62 -18.28 12.42
N GLY A 157 11.62 -17.16 13.14
CA GLY A 157 12.78 -16.29 13.39
C GLY A 157 13.20 -15.48 12.16
N GLY A 158 12.40 -15.48 11.10
CA GLY A 158 12.63 -14.69 9.90
C GLY A 158 12.21 -13.24 10.07
N SER A 159 12.82 -12.36 9.26
CA SER A 159 12.40 -10.97 9.11
C SER A 159 12.04 -10.73 7.64
N LYS A 160 10.99 -9.95 7.40
CA LYS A 160 10.64 -9.46 6.06
C LYS A 160 10.43 -7.96 6.06
N THR A 161 10.65 -7.38 4.89
CA THR A 161 10.26 -6.02 4.57
C THR A 161 9.19 -6.05 3.49
N LEU A 162 8.12 -5.28 3.66
CA LEU A 162 7.13 -5.01 2.63
C LEU A 162 6.80 -3.52 2.69
N ASN A 163 7.09 -2.77 1.62
CA ASN A 163 6.70 -1.37 1.58
C ASN A 163 5.33 -1.22 0.92
N PHE A 164 4.66 -0.10 1.17
CA PHE A 164 3.43 0.26 0.50
C PHE A 164 3.57 1.62 -0.15
N MET A 165 3.06 1.72 -1.37
CA MET A 165 2.85 2.98 -2.05
C MET A 165 1.37 3.34 -1.94
N GLY A 166 1.07 4.53 -1.43
CA GLY A 166 -0.28 5.05 -1.31
C GLY A 166 -0.53 6.17 -2.31
N TYR A 167 -1.76 6.30 -2.81
CA TYR A 167 -2.17 7.45 -3.62
C TYR A 167 -3.65 7.75 -3.41
N ILE A 168 -4.08 8.96 -3.74
CA ILE A 168 -5.48 9.36 -3.76
C ILE A 168 -5.98 9.24 -5.19
N ARG A 169 -7.03 8.45 -5.42
CA ARG A 169 -7.59 8.33 -6.78
C ARG A 169 -8.11 9.68 -7.26
N GLY A 170 -7.61 10.15 -8.39
CA GLY A 170 -7.83 11.49 -8.93
C GLY A 170 -6.68 12.47 -8.72
N ASP A 171 -5.78 12.26 -7.76
CA ASP A 171 -4.56 13.08 -7.60
C ASP A 171 -3.48 12.56 -8.57
N CYS A 172 -3.61 12.98 -9.82
CA CYS A 172 -2.70 12.62 -10.90
C CYS A 172 -1.36 13.33 -10.83
N SER A 173 -1.39 14.57 -10.31
CA SER A 173 -0.23 15.44 -10.21
C SER A 173 0.70 15.03 -9.06
N GLY A 174 0.19 14.27 -8.08
CA GLY A 174 0.96 13.68 -7.00
C GLY A 174 1.44 14.70 -5.99
N ASP A 175 0.65 15.74 -5.77
CA ASP A 175 1.05 16.91 -4.99
C ASP A 175 0.67 16.85 -3.51
N TRP A 176 0.04 15.75 -3.09
CA TRP A 176 -0.31 15.50 -1.68
C TRP A 176 0.88 15.68 -0.73
N ARG A 177 0.59 16.33 0.40
CA ARG A 177 1.50 16.54 1.52
C ARG A 177 0.76 16.32 2.86
N PRO A 178 1.41 15.70 3.87
CA PRO A 178 0.83 15.45 5.20
C PRO A 178 0.67 16.70 6.07
#